data_AF-A0A932SA67-F1
#
_entry.id   AF-A0A932SA67-F1
#
_cell.length_a   1.000
_cell.length_b   1.000
_cell.length_c   1.000
_cell.angle_alpha   90.00
_cell.angle_beta   90.00
_cell.angle_gamma   90.00
#
_symmetry.space_group_name_H-M   'P 1'
#
loop_
_entity.id
_entity.type
_entity.pdbx_description
1 polymer ?
#
loop_
_entity_poly.entity_id
_entity_poly.type
_entity_poly.pdbx_seq_one_letter_code
_entity_poly.pdbx_strand_id
1 'polypeptide(L)'
;KEGWDEKDRNLYRVKLKALIKPVYPEKGEGISVKLSLSKTELKEGEEVKIFYQASSDCYVYIFSVAADGSVTLLLPNSINADNRVKAGKSYQFPSDEKIKLQAQFLPEYKEKAAEEKIKIIATRQKEDIIPLGFQQGFFKVYDAKSTGMISDLVKRLNQLEPADWTEATAAYVLKR
;
A
#
# COMPACT_ATOMS: atom_id res chain seq x y z
N LYS A 1 -36.04 34.16 2.40
CA LYS A 1 -36.66 32.98 3.05
C LYS A 1 -35.77 31.80 2.72
N GLU A 2 -35.01 31.32 3.70
CA GLU A 2 -34.17 30.12 3.60
C GLU A 2 -35.05 28.91 3.28
N GLY A 3 -34.73 28.24 2.18
CA GLY A 3 -35.35 26.97 1.80
C GLY A 3 -34.51 25.84 2.36
N TRP A 4 -34.97 25.22 3.44
CA TRP A 4 -34.47 23.94 3.92
C TRP A 4 -35.40 22.84 3.40
N ASP A 5 -34.83 21.88 2.67
CA ASP A 5 -35.52 20.73 2.07
C ASP A 5 -35.75 19.64 3.15
N GLU A 6 -36.97 19.13 3.29
CA GLU A 6 -37.38 18.22 4.37
C GLU A 6 -36.76 16.81 4.26
N LYS A 7 -36.06 16.50 3.16
CA LYS A 7 -35.48 15.17 2.88
C LYS A 7 -34.16 14.87 3.59
N ASP A 8 -33.51 15.84 4.24
CA ASP A 8 -32.17 15.68 4.84
C ASP A 8 -32.15 15.35 6.35
N ARG A 9 -33.30 14.98 6.95
CA ARG A 9 -33.45 14.83 8.41
C ARG A 9 -32.57 13.75 9.09
N ASN A 10 -31.84 12.93 8.34
CA ASN A 10 -31.04 11.82 8.89
C ASN A 10 -29.53 11.87 8.59
N LEU A 11 -29.01 12.97 8.04
CA LEU A 11 -27.58 13.14 7.75
C LEU A 11 -26.84 13.77 8.94
N TYR A 12 -26.22 12.94 9.76
CA TYR A 12 -25.34 13.40 10.84
C TYR A 12 -23.91 13.60 10.31
N ARG A 13 -23.45 14.85 10.29
CA ARG A 13 -22.05 15.18 10.01
C ARG A 13 -21.31 15.37 11.33
N VAL A 14 -20.45 14.42 11.67
CA VAL A 14 -19.68 14.47 12.93
C VAL A 14 -18.26 14.97 12.64
N LYS A 15 -17.75 15.87 13.50
CA LYS A 15 -16.36 16.35 13.46
C LYS A 15 -15.66 15.97 14.75
N LEU A 16 -14.77 14.99 14.70
CA LEU A 16 -13.97 14.55 15.84
C LEU A 16 -12.72 15.45 15.95
N LYS A 17 -12.42 15.94 17.15
CA LYS A 17 -11.12 16.49 17.52
C LYS A 17 -10.56 15.62 18.64
N ALA A 18 -9.42 14.98 18.40
CA ALA A 18 -8.73 14.15 19.37
C ALA A 18 -7.26 14.59 19.49
N LEU A 19 -6.73 14.58 20.71
CA LEU A 19 -5.31 14.72 20.97
C LEU A 19 -4.69 13.32 20.93
N ILE A 20 -3.87 13.06 19.91
CA ILE A 20 -3.26 11.76 19.68
C ILE A 20 -1.80 11.85 20.11
N LYS A 21 -1.38 11.03 21.07
CA LYS A 21 0.03 10.84 21.38
C LYS A 21 0.56 9.70 20.50
N PRO A 22 1.52 9.96 19.58
CA PRO A 22 2.12 8.88 18.81
C PRO A 22 2.86 7.93 19.75
N VAL A 23 2.58 6.63 19.63
CA VAL A 23 3.32 5.59 20.33
C VAL A 23 4.43 5.16 19.38
N TYR A 24 5.66 5.50 19.74
CA TYR A 24 6.84 5.02 19.03
C TYR A 24 7.36 3.78 19.74
N PRO A 25 7.77 2.74 19.01
CA PRO A 25 8.53 1.66 19.63
C PRO A 25 9.79 2.23 20.28
N GLU A 26 10.24 1.61 21.37
CA GLU A 26 11.51 1.99 21.99
C GLU A 26 12.65 1.84 20.98
N LYS A 27 13.68 2.69 21.14
CA LYS A 27 14.76 2.81 20.17
C LYS A 27 15.50 1.47 20.02
N GLY A 28 15.27 0.78 18.90
CA GLY A 28 15.90 -0.50 18.56
C GLY A 28 14.96 -1.72 18.65
N GLU A 29 13.75 -1.57 19.16
CA GLU A 29 12.79 -2.69 19.29
C GLU A 29 11.87 -2.86 18.08
N GLY A 30 11.62 -1.76 17.35
CA GLY A 30 10.75 -1.73 16.18
C GLY A 30 11.41 -2.21 14.89
N ILE A 31 10.57 -2.71 13.98
CA ILE A 31 10.97 -3.01 12.60
C ILE A 31 11.17 -1.67 11.85
N SER A 32 12.20 -1.60 11.03
CA SER A 32 12.38 -0.53 10.04
C SER A 32 12.55 -1.13 8.65
N VAL A 33 12.00 -0.45 7.63
CA VAL A 33 12.11 -0.86 6.23
C VAL A 33 12.70 0.29 5.42
N LYS A 34 13.74 -0.01 4.65
CA LYS A 34 14.24 0.86 3.58
C LYS A 34 13.55 0.47 2.29
N LEU A 35 13.09 1.46 1.54
CA LEU A 35 12.39 1.29 0.26
C LEU A 35 12.95 2.29 -0.75
N SER A 36 13.28 1.81 -1.95
CA SER A 36 13.60 2.65 -3.10
C SER A 36 13.05 2.05 -4.40
N LEU A 37 12.89 2.91 -5.41
CA LEU A 37 12.44 2.52 -6.74
C LEU A 37 13.59 2.69 -7.74
N SER A 38 13.61 1.91 -8.81
CA SER A 38 14.58 2.07 -9.91
C SER A 38 14.50 3.46 -10.56
N LYS A 39 13.30 4.05 -10.59
CA LYS A 39 13.01 5.38 -11.12
C LYS A 39 11.83 5.99 -10.37
N THR A 40 11.84 7.31 -10.24
CA THR A 40 10.75 8.11 -9.63
C THR A 40 10.03 8.99 -10.65
N GLU A 41 10.57 9.14 -11.85
CA GLU A 41 9.90 9.72 -13.01
C GLU A 41 9.88 8.68 -14.12
N LEU A 42 8.69 8.33 -14.58
CA LEU A 42 8.46 7.22 -15.49
C LEU A 42 7.65 7.68 -16.70
N LYS A 43 7.90 7.04 -17.84
CA LYS A 43 7.03 7.08 -19.02
C LYS A 43 6.24 5.79 -19.12
N GLU A 44 5.16 5.84 -19.89
CA GLU A 44 4.32 4.69 -20.14
C GLU A 44 5.11 3.53 -20.78
N GLY A 45 4.90 2.32 -20.25
CA GLY A 45 5.61 1.10 -20.65
C GLY A 45 6.97 0.90 -19.98
N GLU A 46 7.51 1.88 -19.25
CA GLU A 46 8.79 1.70 -18.54
C GLU A 46 8.66 0.70 -17.38
N GLU A 47 9.66 -0.16 -17.24
CA GLU A 47 9.71 -1.14 -16.15
C GLU A 47 10.14 -0.48 -14.83
N VAL A 48 9.46 -0.86 -13.75
CA VAL A 48 9.70 -0.39 -12.38
C VAL A 48 10.22 -1.56 -11.54
N LYS A 49 11.33 -1.36 -10.84
CA LYS A 49 11.86 -2.30 -9.85
C LYS A 49 11.78 -1.66 -8.46
N ILE A 50 11.30 -2.42 -7.50
CA ILE A 50 11.15 -2.05 -6.10
C ILE A 50 12.28 -2.74 -5.33
N PHE A 51 13.08 -1.96 -4.63
CA PHE A 51 14.17 -2.47 -3.78
C PHE A 51 13.82 -2.20 -2.33
N TYR A 52 13.99 -3.22 -1.48
CA TYR A 52 13.66 -3.10 -0.08
C TYR A 52 14.54 -3.95 0.83
N GLN A 53 14.70 -3.50 2.08
CA GLN A 53 15.49 -4.16 3.11
C GLN A 53 14.84 -3.90 4.47
N ALA A 54 14.61 -4.95 5.26
CA ALA A 54 14.10 -4.85 6.62
C ALA A 54 15.22 -4.96 7.66
N SER A 55 15.09 -4.30 8.81
CA SER A 55 16.06 -4.40 9.91
C SER A 55 15.95 -5.68 10.75
N SER A 56 14.88 -6.45 10.58
CA SER A 56 14.58 -7.66 11.35
C SER A 56 13.96 -8.72 10.43
N ASP A 57 14.00 -9.99 10.85
CA ASP A 57 13.24 -11.04 10.20
C ASP A 57 11.75 -10.74 10.34
N CYS A 58 11.04 -10.63 9.22
CA CYS A 58 9.64 -10.22 9.20
C CYS A 58 8.93 -10.70 7.93
N TYR A 59 7.66 -10.38 7.81
CA TYR A 59 6.85 -10.56 6.61
C TYR A 59 6.61 -9.21 5.95
N VAL A 60 6.74 -9.14 4.62
CA VAL A 60 6.61 -7.90 3.85
C VAL A 60 5.40 -7.99 2.94
N TYR A 61 4.63 -6.91 2.86
CA TYR A 61 3.50 -6.77 1.96
C TYR A 61 3.74 -5.54 1.09
N ILE A 62 3.74 -5.73 -0.23
CA ILE A 62 3.99 -4.65 -1.19
C ILE A 62 2.68 -4.31 -1.87
N PHE A 63 2.33 -3.03 -1.84
CA PHE A 63 1.12 -2.47 -2.45
C PHE A 63 1.51 -1.41 -3.47
N SER A 64 0.83 -1.41 -4.61
CA SER A 64 0.76 -0.24 -5.49
C SER A 64 -0.52 0.53 -5.17
N VAL A 65 -0.42 1.85 -5.06
CA VAL A 65 -1.54 2.78 -4.91
C VAL A 65 -1.55 3.69 -6.12
N ALA A 66 -2.55 3.51 -6.98
CA ALA A 66 -2.70 4.29 -8.20
C ALA A 66 -3.26 5.69 -7.91
N ALA A 67 -3.21 6.56 -8.91
CA ALA A 67 -3.64 7.95 -8.77
C ALA A 67 -5.14 8.13 -8.47
N ASP A 68 -5.98 7.13 -8.82
CA ASP A 68 -7.41 7.11 -8.48
C ASP A 68 -7.68 6.56 -7.06
N GLY A 69 -6.63 6.18 -6.34
CA GLY A 69 -6.70 5.59 -5.00
C GLY A 69 -6.97 4.09 -4.98
N SER A 70 -7.07 3.43 -6.14
CA SER A 70 -7.13 1.97 -6.20
C SER A 70 -5.82 1.37 -5.69
N VAL A 71 -5.94 0.23 -5.00
CA VAL A 71 -4.82 -0.44 -4.35
C VAL A 71 -4.66 -1.82 -4.95
N THR A 72 -3.43 -2.18 -5.30
CA THR A 72 -3.08 -3.51 -5.80
C THR A 72 -2.08 -4.17 -4.87
N LEU A 73 -2.39 -5.37 -4.38
CA LEU A 73 -1.44 -6.19 -3.64
C LEU A 73 -0.47 -6.86 -4.62
N LEU A 74 0.77 -6.40 -4.63
CA LEU A 74 1.85 -6.91 -5.47
C LEU A 74 2.57 -8.11 -4.85
N LEU A 75 2.76 -8.13 -3.53
CA LEU A 75 3.40 -9.23 -2.79
C LEU A 75 2.73 -9.40 -1.42
N PRO A 76 2.37 -10.63 -0.98
CA PRO A 76 2.46 -11.87 -1.74
C PRO A 76 1.47 -11.92 -2.90
N ASN A 77 1.79 -12.70 -3.93
CA ASN A 77 0.93 -12.94 -5.09
C ASN A 77 0.93 -14.43 -5.45
N SER A 78 0.20 -14.83 -6.49
CA SER A 78 0.07 -16.25 -6.85
C SER A 78 1.36 -16.91 -7.35
N ILE A 79 2.35 -16.13 -7.80
CA ILE A 79 3.67 -16.63 -8.22
C ILE A 79 4.64 -16.60 -7.04
N ASN A 80 4.65 -15.49 -6.29
CA ASN A 80 5.52 -15.28 -5.13
C ASN A 80 4.66 -15.24 -3.87
N ALA A 81 4.33 -16.43 -3.36
CA ALA A 81 3.52 -16.59 -2.15
C ALA A 81 4.32 -16.41 -0.85
N ASP A 82 5.63 -16.65 -0.89
CA ASP A 82 6.51 -16.40 0.26
C ASP A 82 6.94 -14.93 0.28
N ASN A 83 6.56 -14.26 1.35
CA ASN A 83 6.84 -12.87 1.61
C ASN A 83 7.68 -12.67 2.88
N ARG A 84 8.30 -13.73 3.40
CA ARG A 84 9.23 -13.66 4.52
C ARG A 84 10.57 -13.10 4.07
N VAL A 85 11.07 -12.12 4.81
CA VAL A 85 12.39 -11.52 4.60
C VAL A 85 13.29 -11.71 5.82
N LYS A 86 14.59 -11.76 5.56
CA LYS A 86 15.62 -11.83 6.60
C LYS A 86 16.22 -10.45 6.88
N ALA A 87 16.55 -10.21 8.14
CA ALA A 87 17.18 -9.00 8.60
C ALA A 87 18.42 -8.63 7.76
N GLY A 88 18.50 -7.38 7.32
CA GLY A 88 19.66 -6.84 6.62
C GLY A 88 19.88 -7.38 5.20
N LYS A 89 19.04 -8.29 4.68
CA LYS A 89 19.14 -8.74 3.29
C LYS A 89 18.37 -7.80 2.37
N SER A 90 18.97 -7.44 1.23
CA SER A 90 18.32 -6.67 0.18
C SER A 90 17.48 -7.57 -0.72
N TYR A 91 16.28 -7.12 -1.03
CA TYR A 91 15.32 -7.79 -1.91
C TYR A 91 14.93 -6.88 -3.06
N GLN A 92 14.52 -7.49 -4.17
CA GLN A 92 13.98 -6.81 -5.35
C GLN A 92 12.61 -7.42 -5.69
N PHE A 93 11.65 -6.59 -6.05
CA PHE A 93 10.40 -6.99 -6.69
C PHE A 93 10.20 -6.22 -8.01
N PRO A 94 9.77 -6.87 -9.11
CA PRO A 94 9.61 -8.33 -9.25
C PRO A 94 10.95 -9.08 -9.16
N SER A 95 10.89 -10.31 -8.62
CA SER A 95 12.03 -11.24 -8.56
C SER A 95 11.93 -12.40 -9.56
N ASP A 96 10.74 -12.64 -10.12
CA ASP A 96 10.44 -13.67 -11.11
C ASP A 96 10.22 -13.02 -12.47
N GLU A 97 10.85 -13.55 -13.53
CA GLU A 97 10.78 -13.01 -14.89
C GLU A 97 9.36 -13.07 -15.49
N LYS A 98 8.47 -13.91 -14.95
CA LYS A 98 7.05 -13.97 -15.34
C LYS A 98 6.27 -12.72 -14.94
N ILE A 99 6.79 -11.92 -14.02
CA ILE A 99 6.18 -10.68 -13.58
C ILE A 99 7.02 -9.50 -14.09
N LYS A 100 6.37 -8.65 -14.88
CA LYS A 100 6.90 -7.34 -15.26
C LYS A 100 6.00 -6.26 -14.68
N LEU A 101 6.57 -5.40 -13.84
CA LEU A 101 5.88 -4.22 -13.33
C LEU A 101 6.17 -3.07 -14.29
N GLN A 102 5.16 -2.66 -15.05
CA GLN A 102 5.27 -1.57 -16.02
C GLN A 102 4.39 -0.40 -15.58
N ALA A 103 4.91 0.82 -15.71
CA ALA A 103 4.13 2.02 -15.46
C ALA A 103 3.15 2.24 -16.62
N GLN A 104 1.86 2.36 -16.34
CA GLN A 104 0.81 2.59 -17.33
C GLN A 104 -0.21 3.58 -16.78
N PHE A 105 -0.77 4.42 -17.65
CA PHE A 105 -1.87 5.28 -17.23
C PHE A 105 -3.13 4.44 -17.04
N LEU A 106 -3.94 4.80 -16.06
CA LEU A 106 -5.28 4.24 -15.95
C LEU A 106 -6.09 4.56 -17.23
N PRO A 107 -6.93 3.64 -17.74
CA PRO A 107 -7.60 3.81 -19.04
C PRO A 107 -8.38 5.12 -19.25
N GLU A 108 -8.88 5.73 -18.17
CA GLU A 108 -9.64 6.99 -18.20
C GLU A 108 -8.88 8.19 -17.63
N TYR A 109 -7.57 8.06 -17.39
CA TYR A 109 -6.76 9.13 -16.82
C TYR A 109 -6.50 10.24 -17.85
N LYS A 110 -6.97 11.46 -17.56
CA LYS A 110 -6.92 12.58 -18.52
C LYS A 110 -5.75 13.53 -18.30
N GLU A 111 -5.14 13.51 -17.12
CA GLU A 111 -4.06 14.44 -16.78
C GLU A 111 -2.74 14.05 -17.46
N LYS A 112 -1.82 15.03 -17.55
CA LYS A 112 -0.50 14.83 -18.19
C LYS A 112 0.49 14.07 -17.31
N ALA A 113 0.23 14.04 -16.01
CA ALA A 113 1.05 13.36 -15.03
C ALA A 113 0.17 12.72 -13.96
N ALA A 114 0.58 11.54 -13.48
CA ALA A 114 -0.07 10.82 -12.38
C ALA A 114 0.96 10.58 -11.27
N GLU A 115 0.65 10.95 -10.03
CA GLU A 115 1.44 10.53 -8.87
C GLU A 115 0.88 9.22 -8.32
N GLU A 116 1.73 8.20 -8.25
CA GLU A 116 1.40 6.88 -7.71
C GLU A 116 2.41 6.49 -6.63
N LYS A 117 2.04 5.53 -5.78
CA LYS A 117 2.84 5.19 -4.60
C LYS A 117 3.03 3.69 -4.48
N ILE A 118 4.26 3.29 -4.18
CA ILE A 118 4.56 1.97 -3.65
C ILE A 118 4.57 2.08 -2.13
N LYS A 119 3.73 1.26 -1.48
CA LYS A 119 3.68 1.15 -0.03
C LYS A 119 4.13 -0.25 0.38
N ILE A 120 5.05 -0.30 1.34
CA ILE A 120 5.41 -1.52 2.04
C ILE A 120 4.85 -1.47 3.46
N ILE A 121 4.22 -2.56 3.87
CA ILE A 121 3.93 -2.86 5.27
C ILE A 121 4.77 -4.06 5.66
N ALA A 122 5.49 -3.97 6.77
CA ALA A 122 6.24 -5.08 7.33
C ALA A 122 5.71 -5.44 8.73
N THR A 123 5.54 -6.72 8.99
CA THR A 123 4.96 -7.24 10.24
C THR A 123 5.84 -8.36 10.79
N ARG A 124 6.00 -8.44 12.10
CA ARG A 124 6.80 -9.47 12.78
C ARG A 124 6.21 -10.86 12.54
N GLN A 125 4.89 -10.97 12.58
CA GLN A 125 4.15 -12.20 12.31
C GLN A 125 3.50 -12.15 10.93
N LYS A 126 3.15 -13.33 10.40
CA LYS A 126 2.44 -13.43 9.13
C LYS A 126 0.99 -13.04 9.35
N GLU A 127 0.54 -12.03 8.63
CA GLU A 127 -0.84 -11.58 8.61
C GLU A 127 -1.61 -12.21 7.45
N ASP A 128 -2.81 -12.69 7.75
CA ASP A 128 -3.79 -13.11 6.75
C ASP A 128 -4.56 -11.87 6.25
N ILE A 129 -3.93 -11.16 5.31
CA ILE A 129 -4.58 -10.00 4.70
C ILE A 129 -5.73 -10.49 3.81
N ILE A 130 -6.95 -10.12 4.20
CA ILE A 130 -8.21 -10.68 3.70
C ILE A 130 -8.26 -10.62 2.15
N PRO A 131 -8.67 -11.71 1.47
CA PRO A 131 -8.66 -11.83 0.02
C PRO A 131 -9.83 -11.13 -0.71
N LEU A 132 -10.50 -10.14 -0.11
CA LEU A 132 -11.70 -9.46 -0.68
C LEU A 132 -11.37 -8.51 -1.85
N GLY A 133 -10.47 -8.90 -2.74
CA GLY A 133 -10.11 -8.19 -3.97
C GLY A 133 -10.47 -9.02 -5.19
N PHE A 134 -10.68 -8.38 -6.33
CA PHE A 134 -10.84 -9.11 -7.59
C PHE A 134 -9.45 -9.53 -8.10
N GLN A 135 -9.32 -10.77 -8.59
CA GLN A 135 -8.07 -11.25 -9.17
C GLN A 135 -7.89 -10.71 -10.58
N GLN A 136 -6.82 -9.94 -10.81
CA GLN A 136 -6.41 -9.49 -12.14
C GLN A 136 -5.01 -10.03 -12.43
N GLY A 137 -4.95 -11.05 -13.30
CA GLY A 137 -3.72 -11.80 -13.54
C GLY A 137 -3.22 -12.46 -12.26
N PHE A 138 -1.99 -12.17 -11.86
CA PHE A 138 -1.36 -12.70 -10.63
C PHE A 138 -1.69 -11.88 -9.37
N PHE A 139 -2.30 -10.70 -9.52
CA PHE A 139 -2.48 -9.73 -8.45
C PHE A 139 -3.93 -9.64 -7.96
N LYS A 140 -4.10 -9.10 -6.74
CA LYS A 140 -5.41 -8.74 -6.20
C LYS A 140 -5.56 -7.23 -6.24
N VAL A 141 -6.61 -6.76 -6.90
CA VAL A 141 -6.93 -5.33 -7.06
C VAL A 141 -8.15 -4.97 -6.23
N TYR A 142 -8.07 -3.82 -5.58
CA TYR A 142 -9.09 -3.26 -4.72
C TYR A 142 -9.41 -1.84 -5.22
N ASP A 143 -10.66 -1.62 -5.64
CA ASP A 143 -11.16 -0.29 -6.02
C ASP A 143 -11.10 0.66 -4.81
N ALA A 144 -10.83 1.95 -5.05
CA ALA A 144 -10.93 3.02 -4.06
C ALA A 144 -12.30 3.04 -3.33
N LYS A 145 -13.37 2.60 -3.99
CA LYS A 145 -14.71 2.46 -3.39
C LYS A 145 -14.85 1.24 -2.47
N SER A 146 -14.00 0.23 -2.65
CA SER A 146 -13.97 -1.00 -1.85
C SER A 146 -13.19 -0.78 -0.55
N THR A 147 -13.77 0.01 0.35
CA THR A 147 -13.16 0.42 1.63
C THR A 147 -12.94 -0.74 2.61
N GLY A 148 -13.56 -1.91 2.39
CA GLY A 148 -13.50 -3.06 3.31
C GLY A 148 -12.07 -3.50 3.61
N MET A 149 -11.27 -3.79 2.57
CA MET A 149 -9.91 -4.32 2.76
C MET A 149 -8.96 -3.32 3.42
N ILE A 150 -8.96 -2.05 2.98
CA ILE A 150 -8.14 -1.02 3.63
C ILE A 150 -8.57 -0.85 5.08
N SER A 151 -9.88 -0.85 5.36
CA SER A 151 -10.39 -0.75 6.72
C SER A 151 -9.98 -1.93 7.60
N ASP A 152 -9.99 -3.15 7.05
CA ASP A 152 -9.65 -4.36 7.80
C ASP A 152 -8.15 -4.48 8.01
N LEU A 153 -7.33 -4.09 7.01
CA LEU A 153 -5.89 -3.97 7.16
C LEU A 153 -5.53 -2.94 8.23
N VAL A 154 -6.16 -1.75 8.20
CA VAL A 154 -5.94 -0.72 9.23
C VAL A 154 -6.39 -1.21 10.60
N LYS A 155 -7.56 -1.84 10.72
CA LYS A 155 -8.02 -2.43 12.00
C LYS A 155 -7.02 -3.46 12.51
N ARG A 156 -6.50 -4.32 11.63
CA ARG A 156 -5.53 -5.35 12.00
C ARG A 156 -4.21 -4.74 12.48
N LEU A 157 -3.66 -3.78 11.73
CA LEU A 157 -2.44 -3.08 12.12
C LEU A 157 -2.59 -2.29 13.42
N ASN A 158 -3.77 -1.72 13.68
CA ASN A 158 -4.08 -1.05 14.94
C ASN A 158 -4.17 -2.00 16.15
N GLN A 159 -4.31 -3.31 15.93
CA GLN A 159 -4.29 -4.32 17.00
C GLN A 159 -2.87 -4.81 17.31
N LEU A 160 -1.90 -4.53 16.44
CA LEU A 160 -0.51 -4.92 16.64
C LEU A 160 0.20 -3.91 17.54
N GLU A 161 1.18 -4.40 18.30
CA GLU A 161 2.08 -3.51 19.02
C GLU A 161 2.88 -2.65 18.03
N PRO A 162 3.13 -1.36 18.33
CA PRO A 162 3.90 -0.49 17.42
C PRO A 162 5.31 -0.99 17.09
N ALA A 163 5.88 -1.90 17.90
CA ALA A 163 7.17 -2.54 17.64
C ALA A 163 7.08 -3.75 16.69
N ASP A 164 5.87 -4.25 16.44
CA ASP A 164 5.63 -5.46 15.65
C ASP A 164 5.31 -5.17 14.19
N TRP A 165 5.16 -3.91 13.81
CA TRP A 165 4.97 -3.56 12.42
C TRP A 165 5.52 -2.17 12.08
N THR A 166 5.71 -1.93 10.79
CA THR A 166 6.14 -0.64 10.25
C THR A 166 5.65 -0.48 8.83
N GLU A 167 5.78 0.73 8.30
CA GLU A 167 5.50 1.02 6.89
C GLU A 167 6.57 1.89 6.26
N ALA A 168 6.73 1.75 4.94
CA ALA A 168 7.55 2.62 4.11
C ALA A 168 6.81 2.95 2.83
N THR A 169 6.97 4.18 2.32
CA THR A 169 6.32 4.62 1.08
C THR A 169 7.33 5.28 0.17
N ALA A 170 7.26 4.98 -1.12
CA ALA A 170 7.97 5.69 -2.18
C ALA A 170 6.98 6.10 -3.26
N ALA A 171 7.02 7.37 -3.67
CA ALA A 171 6.19 7.90 -4.73
C ALA A 171 6.96 7.93 -6.06
N TYR A 172 6.24 7.78 -7.16
CA TYR A 172 6.73 8.06 -8.50
C TYR A 172 5.70 8.85 -9.28
N VAL A 173 6.16 9.56 -10.30
CA VAL A 173 5.33 10.33 -11.21
C VAL A 173 5.42 9.71 -12.60
N LEU A 174 4.28 9.29 -13.13
CA LEU A 174 4.13 8.88 -14.52
C LEU A 174 3.83 10.12 -15.37
N LYS A 175 4.61 10.37 -16.42
CA LYS A 175 4.44 11.52 -17.35
C LYS A 175 4.21 11.05 -18.77
N ARG A 176 3.40 11.80 -19.52
CA ARG A 176 3.26 11.68 -20.98
C ARG A 176 4.42 12.32 -21.73
#